data_AF-A0A1H8TLV3-F1
#
_entry.id   AF-A0A1H8TLV3-F1
#
_cell.length_a   1.000
_cell.length_b   1.000
_cell.length_c   1.000
_cell.angle_alpha   90.00
_cell.angle_beta   90.00
_cell.angle_gamma   90.00
#
_symmetry.space_group_name_H-M   'P 1'
#
loop_
_entity.id
_entity.type
_entity.pdbx_description
1 polymer ?
#
loop_
_entity_poly.entity_id
_entity_poly.type
_entity_poly.pdbx_seq_one_letter_code
_entity_poly.pdbx_strand_id
1 'polypeptide(L)' 'MWWHEPVVNDGRFVKLYVNGCEEGRNPTTPANGLTALGMPFLVGGYGWHGAINQVFRGTLGDVRIVDRPLPISQFMNAR' A
#
# COMPACT_ATOMS: atom_id res chain seq x y z
N MET A 1 -15.96 -11.82 -0.49
CA MET A 1 -15.92 -10.59 0.33
C MET A 1 -14.82 -9.69 -0.25
N TRP A 2 -15.09 -8.40 -0.41
CA TRP A 2 -14.11 -7.42 -0.90
C TRP A 2 -13.58 -6.60 0.28
N TRP A 3 -12.30 -6.26 0.23
CA TRP A 3 -11.61 -5.42 1.22
C TRP A 3 -11.00 -4.22 0.51
N HIS A 4 -10.97 -3.08 1.20
CA HIS A 4 -10.30 -1.88 0.72
C HIS A 4 -9.15 -1.53 1.67
N GLU A 5 -7.93 -1.49 1.13
CA GLU A 5 -6.69 -1.35 1.91
C GLU A 5 -5.81 -0.22 1.35
N PRO A 6 -6.08 1.05 1.74
CA PRO A 6 -5.22 2.16 1.37
C PRO A 6 -3.94 2.19 2.21
N VAL A 7 -2.82 2.46 1.54
CA VAL A 7 -1.53 2.79 2.17
C VAL A 7 -1.15 4.21 1.79
N VAL A 8 -0.84 5.04 2.78
CA VAL A 8 -0.45 6.45 2.57
C VAL A 8 0.92 6.70 3.18
N ASN A 9 1.83 7.25 2.39
CA ASN A 9 3.11 7.79 2.85
C ASN A 9 3.08 9.32 2.71
N ASP A 10 3.26 10.05 3.81
CA ASP A 10 3.26 11.53 3.84
C ASP A 10 4.66 12.15 3.74
N GLY A 11 5.67 11.33 3.44
CA GLY A 11 7.08 11.72 3.41
C GLY A 11 7.78 11.60 4.76
N ARG A 12 7.05 11.28 5.85
CA ARG A 12 7.60 11.08 7.20
C ARG A 12 7.13 9.78 7.85
N PHE A 13 5.88 9.40 7.59
CA PHE A 13 5.21 8.22 8.13
C PHE A 13 4.46 7.46 7.04
N VAL A 14 4.45 6.13 7.17
CA VAL A 14 3.59 5.22 6.39
C VAL A 14 2.43 4.78 7.28
N LYS A 15 1.20 4.92 6.78
CA LYS A 15 -0.03 4.47 7.45
C LYS A 15 -0.78 3.48 6.57
N LEU A 16 -1.17 2.36 7.18
CA LEU A 16 -2.06 1.36 6.57
C LEU A 16 -3.46 1.52 7.16
N TYR A 17 -4.46 1.53 6.29
CA TYR A 17 -5.87 1.52 6.65
C TYR A 17 -6.49 0.19 6.21
N VAL A 18 -7.28 -0.43 7.06
CA VAL A 18 -8.10 -1.61 6.70
C VAL A 18 -9.53 -1.32 7.11
N ASN A 19 -10.49 -1.47 6.20
CA ASN A 19 -11.91 -1.16 6.45
C ASN A 19 -12.16 0.26 7.00
N GLY A 20 -11.23 1.17 6.74
CA GLY A 20 -11.31 2.53 7.23
C GLY A 20 -10.94 2.76 8.70
N CYS A 21 -10.39 1.76 9.37
CA CYS A 21 -9.64 1.96 10.60
C CYS A 21 -8.14 2.00 10.27
N GLU A 22 -7.38 2.87 10.95
CA GLU A 22 -5.91 2.80 10.94
C GLU A 22 -5.52 1.55 11.73
N GLU A 23 -5.18 0.46 11.04
CA GLU A 23 -4.86 -0.84 11.67
C GLU A 23 -3.37 -0.98 12.04
N GLY A 24 -2.49 -0.10 11.54
CA GLY A 24 -1.07 -0.21 11.87
C GLY A 24 -0.22 0.99 11.47
N ARG A 25 0.56 1.48 12.44
CA ARG A 25 1.74 2.30 12.23
C ARG A 25 2.96 1.38 12.32
N ASN A 26 3.79 1.30 11.29
CA ASN A 26 5.03 0.52 11.32
C ASN A 26 6.15 1.34 10.63
N PRO A 27 7.29 1.68 11.27
CA PRO A 27 7.72 1.66 12.67
C PRO A 27 7.77 3.07 13.31
N THR A 28 8.21 3.20 14.57
CA THR A 28 8.47 4.49 15.27
C THR A 28 9.58 5.34 14.64
N THR A 29 10.30 4.78 13.67
CA THR A 29 11.40 5.43 12.95
C THR A 29 10.87 6.21 11.75
N PRO A 30 11.22 7.50 11.59
CA PRO A 30 10.88 8.26 10.39
C PRO A 30 11.42 7.53 9.15
N ALA A 31 10.54 7.25 8.20
CA ALA A 31 10.89 6.65 6.92
C ALA A 31 10.50 7.64 5.82
N ASN A 32 11.49 8.24 5.19
CA ASN A 32 11.28 9.16 4.07
C ASN A 32 11.08 8.34 2.79
N GLY A 33 9.82 8.01 2.48
CA GLY A 33 9.46 7.32 1.24
C GLY A 33 9.75 5.82 1.23
N LEU A 34 9.75 5.25 0.02
CA LEU A 34 10.12 3.87 -0.28
C LEU A 34 11.37 3.90 -1.16
N THR A 35 12.41 3.16 -0.80
CA THR A 35 13.59 2.99 -1.67
C THR A 35 13.20 2.19 -2.90
N ALA A 36 13.39 2.76 -4.09
CA ALA A 36 13.25 2.04 -5.33
C ALA A 36 14.50 1.17 -5.58
N LEU A 37 14.30 -0.13 -5.78
CA LEU A 37 15.39 -1.09 -6.06
C LEU A 37 15.68 -1.25 -7.56
N GLY A 38 15.11 -0.40 -8.43
CA GLY A 38 15.19 -0.56 -9.88
C GLY A 38 14.49 -1.81 -10.42
N MET A 39 13.70 -2.48 -9.58
CA MET A 39 12.94 -3.68 -9.94
C MET A 39 11.58 -3.32 -10.55
N PRO A 40 10.97 -4.21 -11.35
CA PRO A 40 9.61 -4.01 -11.82
C PRO A 40 8.65 -3.78 -10.66
N PHE A 41 7.70 -2.87 -10.85
CA PHE A 41 6.58 -2.71 -9.93
C PHE A 41 5.60 -3.87 -10.11
N LEU A 42 5.26 -4.54 -9.02
CA LEU A 42 4.40 -5.73 -9.03
C LEU A 42 3.16 -5.49 -8.16
N VAL A 43 2.04 -6.02 -8.61
CA VAL A 43 0.75 -6.02 -7.89
C VAL A 43 0.34 -7.47 -7.67
N GLY A 44 0.04 -7.84 -6.42
CA GLY A 44 -0.38 -9.21 -6.08
C GLY A 44 0.78 -10.21 -5.91
N GLY A 45 2.01 -9.76 -5.67
CA GLY A 45 3.17 -10.59 -5.38
C GLY A 45 4.44 -9.75 -5.29
N TYR A 46 5.58 -10.37 -4.98
CA TYR A 46 6.87 -9.66 -4.98
C TYR A 46 8.00 -10.51 -5.56
N GLY A 47 9.05 -9.84 -6.05
CA GLY A 47 10.25 -10.50 -6.58
C GLY A 47 11.21 -10.90 -5.46
N TRP A 48 11.68 -12.14 -5.48
CA TRP A 48 12.71 -12.66 -4.57
C TRP A 48 13.66 -13.57 -5.35
N HIS A 49 14.96 -13.28 -5.28
CA HIS A 49 16.01 -14.10 -5.91
C HIS A 49 15.75 -14.38 -7.42
N GLY A 50 15.31 -13.35 -8.15
CA GLY A 50 15.02 -13.47 -9.59
C GLY A 50 13.72 -14.20 -9.95
N ALA A 51 12.92 -14.61 -8.97
CA ALA A 51 11.62 -15.26 -9.17
C ALA A 51 10.49 -14.47 -8.49
N ILE A 52 9.26 -14.63 -8.98
CA ILE A 52 8.06 -14.10 -8.30
C ILE A 52 7.71 -15.05 -7.15
N ASN A 53 7.47 -14.48 -5.96
CA ASN A 53 7.14 -15.21 -4.73
C ASN A 53 5.88 -14.62 -4.07
N GLN A 54 5.29 -15.40 -3.14
CA GLN A 54 4.08 -15.07 -2.36
C GLN A 54 2.96 -14.42 -3.19
N VAL A 55 2.57 -15.10 -4.26
CA VAL A 55 1.54 -14.61 -5.17
C VAL A 55 0.16 -14.64 -4.50
N PHE A 56 -0.53 -13.51 -4.56
CA PHE A 56 -1.91 -13.37 -4.13
C PHE A 56 -2.84 -14.21 -5.01
N ARG A 57 -3.61 -15.08 -4.38
CA ARG A 57 -4.60 -15.94 -5.04
C ARG A 57 -6.00 -15.39 -4.81
N GLY A 58 -6.40 -14.42 -5.63
CA GLY A 58 -7.71 -13.79 -5.58
C GLY A 58 -7.91 -12.76 -6.68
N THR A 59 -8.96 -11.96 -6.55
CA THR A 59 -9.24 -10.84 -7.48
C THR A 59 -8.81 -9.52 -6.84
N LEU A 60 -8.08 -8.71 -7.61
CA LEU A 60 -7.79 -7.33 -7.28
C LEU A 60 -8.64 -6.45 -8.20
N GLY A 61 -9.36 -5.50 -7.62
CA GLY A 61 -10.15 -4.50 -8.33
C GLY A 61 -9.61 -3.10 -8.04
N ASP A 62 -9.80 -2.16 -8.98
CA ASP A 62 -9.48 -0.74 -8.87
C ASP A 62 -8.19 -0.41 -8.11
N VAL A 63 -7.05 -0.70 -8.74
CA VAL A 63 -5.72 -0.34 -8.22
C VAL A 63 -5.37 1.08 -8.67
N ARG A 64 -5.12 1.97 -7.71
CA ARG A 64 -4.69 3.35 -7.97
C ARG A 64 -3.40 3.67 -7.23
N ILE A 65 -2.46 4.28 -7.96
CA ILE A 65 -1.19 4.79 -7.42
C ILE A 65 -1.16 6.29 -7.73
N VAL A 66 -0.71 7.09 -6.77
CA VAL A 66 -0.59 8.54 -6.90
C VAL A 66 0.76 9.02 -6.37
N ASP A 67 1.18 10.19 -6.81
CA ASP A 67 2.46 10.83 -6.49
C ASP A 67 2.41 11.75 -5.26
N ARG A 68 1.25 11.84 -4.60
CA ARG A 68 1.02 12.68 -3.43
C ARG A 68 0.25 11.92 -2.34
N PRO A 69 0.45 12.27 -1.06
CA PRO A 69 -0.42 11.76 -0.01
C PRO A 69 -1.87 12.18 -0.28
N LEU A 70 -2.78 11.22 -0.24
CA LEU A 70 -4.21 11.49 -0.30
C LEU A 70 -4.74 11.78 1.11
N PRO A 71 -5.63 12.77 1.29
CA PRO A 71 -6.39 12.87 2.53
C PRO A 71 -7.35 11.69 2.65
N ILE A 72 -7.65 11.30 3.89
CA ILE A 72 -8.56 10.19 4.24
C ILE A 72 -9.87 10.24 3.45
N SER A 73 -10.46 11.41 3.26
CA SER A 73 -11.70 11.60 2.49
C SER A 73 -11.63 11.22 1.01
N GLN A 74 -10.43 11.07 0.42
CA GLN A 74 -10.25 10.72 -0.99
C GLN A 74 -10.11 9.22 -1.26
N PHE A 75 -9.93 8.40 -0.23
CA PHE A 75 -9.80 6.95 -0.35
C PHE A 75 -10.68 6.19 0.64
N MET A 76 -11.40 6.87 1.52
CA MET A 76 -12.36 6.21 2.38
C MET A 76 -13.69 6.23 1.67
N ASN A 77 -14.25 5.05 1.46
CA ASN A 77 -15.62 4.94 1.00
C ASN A 77 -16.49 5.55 2.11
N ALA A 78 -17.03 6.74 1.86
CA ALA A 78 -18.13 7.27 2.66
C ALA A 78 -19.27 6.25 2.55
N ARG A 79 -19.75 5.78 3.70
CA ARG A 79 -21.03 5.06 3.74
C ARG A 79 -22.16 5.99 3.34
#